data_AF-A0A9D5W046-F1
#
_entry.id   AF-A0A9D5W046-F1
#
_cell.length_a   1.000
_cell.length_b   1.000
_cell.length_c   1.000
_cell.angle_alpha   90.00
_cell.angle_beta   90.00
_cell.angle_gamma   90.00
#
_symmetry.space_group_name_H-M   'P 1'
#
loop_
_entity.id
_entity.type
_entity.pdbx_description
1 polymer ?
#
loop_
_entity_poly.entity_id
_entity_poly.type
_entity_poly.pdbx_seq_one_letter_code
_entity_poly.pdbx_strand_id
1 'polypeptide(L)' 'EDVIITQDNVAIIKMVSLFNNKTKAVFGLAKGLITISDDFDAPIDDFKDYIK' A
#
# COMPACT_ATOMS: atom_id res chain seq x y z
N GLU A 1 -11.57 6.70 -18.20
CA GLU A 1 -12.00 7.67 -19.21
C GLU A 1 -10.88 8.69 -19.36
N ASP A 2 -10.62 9.14 -20.59
CA ASP A 2 -9.55 10.10 -20.89
C ASP A 2 -10.18 11.47 -21.15
N VAL A 3 -9.57 12.53 -20.61
CA VAL A 3 -10.04 13.92 -20.79
C VAL A 3 -9.01 14.71 -21.59
N ILE A 4 -9.45 15.40 -22.63
CA ILE A 4 -8.61 16.28 -23.45
C ILE A 4 -9.03 17.73 -23.20
N ILE A 5 -8.07 18.57 -22.80
CA ILE A 5 -8.26 20.02 -22.67
C ILE A 5 -7.68 20.68 -23.92
N THR A 6 -8.50 21.47 -24.60
CA THR A 6 -8.12 22.26 -25.78
C THR A 6 -8.06 23.75 -25.45
N GLN A 7 -7.12 24.45 -26.06
CA GLN A 7 -7.05 25.91 -26.10
C GLN A 7 -6.95 26.32 -27.56
N ASP A 8 -7.79 27.24 -28.02
CA ASP A 8 -7.86 27.68 -29.43
C ASP A 8 -8.01 26.52 -30.42
N ASN A 9 -8.85 25.53 -30.08
CA ASN A 9 -9.04 24.27 -30.81
C ASN A 9 -7.77 23.37 -30.94
N VAL A 10 -6.69 23.71 -30.24
CA VAL A 10 -5.47 22.89 -30.16
C VAL A 10 -5.49 22.10 -28.86
N ALA A 11 -5.30 20.78 -28.94
CA ALA A 11 -5.18 19.93 -27.76
C ALA A 11 -3.85 20.20 -27.05
N ILE A 12 -3.92 20.71 -25.82
CA ILE A 12 -2.74 21.11 -25.04
C ILE A 12 -2.44 20.16 -23.88
N ILE A 13 -3.47 19.49 -23.34
CA ILE A 13 -3.31 18.56 -22.21
C ILE A 13 -4.19 17.34 -22.45
N LYS A 14 -3.59 16.15 -22.29
CA LYS A 14 -4.31 14.89 -22.19
C LYS A 14 -4.20 14.37 -20.76
N MET A 15 -5.32 14.36 -20.04
CA MET A 15 -5.44 13.66 -18.77
C MET A 15 -5.85 12.22 -19.04
N VAL A 16 -5.07 11.29 -18.51
CA VAL A 16 -5.34 9.86 -18.53
C VAL A 16 -5.54 9.38 -17.10
N SER A 17 -6.46 8.45 -16.90
CA SER A 17 -6.62 7.79 -15.61
C SER A 17 -5.42 6.88 -15.34
N LEU A 18 -4.62 7.23 -14.33
CA LEU A 18 -3.66 6.31 -13.74
C LEU A 18 -4.46 5.36 -12.83
N PHE A 19 -4.97 4.27 -13.41
CA PHE A 19 -5.54 3.21 -12.59
C PHE A 19 -4.44 2.72 -11.66
N ASN A 20 -4.54 3.07 -10.38
CA ASN A 20 -3.78 2.41 -9.35
C ASN A 20 -4.32 0.99 -9.32
N ASN A 21 -3.64 0.07 -10.02
CA ASN A 21 -3.80 -1.35 -9.80
C ASN A 21 -3.32 -1.61 -8.38
N LYS A 22 -4.16 -1.27 -7.39
CA LYS A 22 -4.00 -1.79 -6.04
C LYS A 22 -3.96 -3.29 -6.24
N THR A 23 -2.78 -3.87 -6.05
CA THR A 23 -2.59 -5.30 -6.12
C THR A 23 -3.65 -5.90 -5.23
N LYS A 24 -4.59 -6.65 -5.81
CA LYS A 24 -5.64 -7.30 -5.03
C LYS A 24 -4.94 -8.14 -3.98
N ALA A 25 -5.41 -8.07 -2.73
CA ALA A 25 -4.93 -8.99 -1.71
C ALA A 25 -5.32 -10.41 -2.15
N VAL A 26 -4.32 -11.19 -2.58
CA VAL A 26 -4.45 -12.61 -2.93
C VAL A 26 -3.83 -13.43 -1.80
N PHE A 27 -4.40 -14.60 -1.54
CA PHE A 27 -3.85 -15.53 -0.56
C PHE A 27 -2.40 -15.87 -0.88
N GLY A 28 -1.52 -15.78 0.12
CA GLY A 28 -0.11 -16.14 -0.02
C GLY A 28 0.81 -15.06 -0.61
N LEU A 29 0.33 -13.86 -0.97
CA LEU A 29 1.18 -12.80 -1.53
C LEU A 29 2.35 -12.39 -0.62
N ALA A 30 2.16 -12.46 0.69
CA ALA A 30 3.18 -12.11 1.68
C ALA A 30 3.89 -13.33 2.28
N LYS A 31 3.63 -14.54 1.76
CA LYS A 31 4.25 -15.76 2.30
C LYS A 31 5.76 -15.70 2.12
N GLY A 32 6.50 -15.81 3.23
CA GLY A 32 7.96 -15.75 3.23
C GLY A 32 8.54 -14.33 3.15
N LEU A 33 7.71 -13.29 3.04
CA LEU A 33 8.16 -11.89 3.10
C LEU A 33 8.20 -11.36 4.54
N ILE A 34 7.46 -12.00 5.45
CA ILE A 34 7.41 -11.64 6.86
C ILE A 34 8.16 -12.72 7.64
N THR A 35 9.07 -12.28 8.51
CA THR A 35 9.77 -13.14 9.48
C THR A 35 9.34 -12.72 10.88
N ILE A 36 9.05 -13.70 11.72
CA ILE A 36 8.71 -13.49 13.13
C ILE A 36 9.94 -13.95 13.91
N SER A 37 10.38 -13.13 14.86
CA SER A 37 11.47 -13.48 15.77
C SER A 37 11.04 -14.58 16.74
N ASP A 38 11.96 -15.45 17.14
CA ASP A 38 11.70 -16.52 18.11
C ASP A 38 11.29 -15.99 19.49
N ASP A 39 11.59 -14.72 19.78
CA ASP A 39 11.25 -14.02 21.02
C ASP A 39 9.98 -13.14 20.93
N PHE A 40 9.16 -13.28 19.88
CA PHE A 40 8.00 -12.40 19.68
C PHE A 40 7.02 -12.35 20.86
N ASP A 41 6.86 -13.47 21.56
CA ASP A 41 5.99 -13.57 22.74
C ASP A 41 6.64 -13.00 24.02
N ALA A 42 7.91 -12.60 23.97
CA ALA A 42 8.60 -12.04 25.12
C ALA A 42 8.02 -10.66 25.48
N PRO A 43 7.86 -10.36 26.79
CA PRO A 43 7.47 -9.04 27.24
C PRO A 43 8.45 -7.98 26.75
N ILE A 44 7.93 -6.90 26.17
CA ILE A 44 8.71 -5.70 25.94
C ILE A 44 9.04 -5.09 27.31
N ASP A 45 10.30 -4.72 27.54
CA ASP A 45 10.77 -4.21 28.83
C ASP A 45 9.91 -3.05 29.36
N ASP A 46 9.51 -2.13 28.47
CA ASP A 46 8.66 -0.97 28.77
C ASP A 46 7.21 -1.33 29.15
N PHE A 47 6.78 -2.57 28.91
CA PHE A 47 5.40 -3.03 29.11
C PHE A 47 5.26 -4.06 30.23
N LYS A 48 6.34 -4.36 30.96
CA LYS A 48 6.32 -5.34 32.07
C LYS A 48 5.27 -5.00 33.14
N ASP A 49 5.07 -3.72 33.42
CA ASP A 49 4.09 -3.25 34.41
C ASP A 49 2.62 -3.46 33.99
N TYR A 50 2.35 -3.71 32.71
CA TYR A 50 1.00 -3.89 32.16
C TYR A 50 0.53 -5.34 32.09
N ILE A 51 1.43 -6.32 32.25
CA ILE A 51 1.11 -7.77 32.16
C ILE A 51 0.68 -8.36 33.52
N LYS A 52 0.46 -7.50 34.53
CA LYS A 52 0.14 -7.90 35.90
C LYS A 52 -1.30 -8.38 36.10
#